data_AF-A0A8B4H8X7-F1
#
_entry.id   AF-A0A8B4H8X7-F1
#
_cell.length_a   1.000
_cell.length_b   1.000
_cell.length_c   1.000
_cell.angle_alpha   90.00
_cell.angle_beta   90.00
_cell.angle_gamma   90.00
#
_symmetry.space_group_name_H-M   'P 1'
#
loop_
_entity.id
_entity.type
_entity.pdbx_description
1 polymer ?
#
loop_
_entity_poly.entity_id
_entity_poly.type
_entity_poly.pdbx_seq_one_letter_code
_entity_poly.pdbx_strand_id
1 'polypeptide(L)'
;MIEAGFPNLPHLEFANNMAAIRTISRDLTGQTPIPTTTGTTTTALELQQRYLDAATEWLTHREETGGTTNTELTHTLNLWHTTLNAIKTGDITTIDHDIDWAIKLNLLTTYHTTLGLKPHNYNHPKLHQLNLAYHDIRPGRGLHRLLETKNRINRITTPETVTHATTNPPPTTRAALRGTFLHHATYHHAPFAVDWLRLKINQPEPQIVELTDPFANTDPRVDDLIKYLETHSHYYQEP
;
A
#
# COMPACT_ATOMS: atom_id res chain seq x y z
N MET A 1 -6.19 17.47 -0.95
CA MET A 1 -6.27 18.50 0.11
C MET A 1 -5.09 19.46 0.09
N ILE A 2 -3.85 19.03 0.37
CA ILE A 2 -2.66 19.93 0.37
C ILE A 2 -2.47 20.62 -0.99
N GLU A 3 -2.38 19.84 -2.07
CA GLU A 3 -2.17 20.35 -3.44
C GLU A 3 -3.27 21.31 -3.91
N ALA A 4 -4.50 21.07 -3.45
CA ALA A 4 -5.66 21.90 -3.74
C ALA A 4 -5.79 23.13 -2.83
N GLY A 5 -4.87 23.32 -1.87
CA GLY A 5 -4.94 24.39 -0.89
C GLY A 5 -6.22 24.36 -0.04
N PHE A 6 -6.72 23.17 0.29
CA PHE A 6 -7.99 23.03 1.00
C PHE A 6 -7.95 23.71 2.38
N PRO A 7 -8.82 24.72 2.65
CA PRO A 7 -8.66 25.63 3.77
C PRO A 7 -8.85 24.98 5.15
N ASN A 8 -9.67 23.92 5.23
CA ASN A 8 -9.98 23.26 6.49
C ASN A 8 -8.98 22.13 6.84
N LEU A 9 -7.89 21.99 6.07
CA LEU A 9 -6.84 21.03 6.40
C LEU A 9 -6.19 21.39 7.75
N PRO A 10 -6.08 20.45 8.70
CA PRO A 10 -5.41 20.71 9.96
C PRO A 10 -3.94 21.11 9.77
N HIS A 11 -3.57 22.28 10.29
CA HIS A 11 -2.18 22.69 10.45
C HIS A 11 -1.75 22.41 11.88
N LEU A 12 -0.88 21.41 12.07
CA LEU A 12 -0.35 21.07 13.37
C LEU A 12 1.06 20.51 13.22
N GLU A 13 1.96 21.00 14.06
CA GLU A 13 3.34 20.53 14.15
C GLU A 13 3.61 20.14 15.60
N PHE A 14 4.18 18.96 15.81
CA PHE A 14 4.52 18.49 17.14
C PHE A 14 5.82 19.12 17.61
N ALA A 15 5.92 19.40 18.91
CA ALA A 15 7.16 19.92 19.51
C ALA A 15 8.33 18.91 19.37
N ASN A 16 8.03 17.61 19.32
CA ASN A 16 9.03 16.56 19.08
C ASN A 16 8.42 15.35 18.36
N ASN A 17 8.61 15.29 17.04
CA ASN A 17 8.10 14.23 16.17
C ASN A 17 8.59 12.83 16.57
N MET A 18 9.86 12.71 17.00
CA MET A 18 10.47 11.42 17.35
C MET A 18 10.01 10.87 18.71
N ALA A 19 9.66 11.74 19.65
CA ALA A 19 9.04 11.33 20.90
C ALA A 19 7.60 10.86 20.65
N ALA A 20 6.83 11.64 19.89
CA ALA A 20 5.42 11.35 19.60
C ALA A 20 5.23 9.98 18.93
N ILE A 21 6.01 9.63 17.90
CA ILE A 21 5.86 8.34 17.20
C ILE A 21 6.01 7.13 18.15
N ARG A 22 6.91 7.20 19.12
CA ARG A 22 7.18 6.09 20.06
C ARG A 22 6.12 5.97 21.14
N THR A 23 5.56 7.08 21.60
CA THR A 23 4.53 7.08 22.64
C THR A 23 3.18 6.65 22.05
N ILE A 24 2.81 7.19 20.89
CA ILE A 24 1.60 6.81 20.14
C ILE A 24 1.60 5.30 19.85
N SER A 25 2.71 4.75 19.37
CA SER A 25 2.80 3.32 19.03
C SER A 25 2.50 2.36 20.20
N ARG A 26 2.60 2.81 21.45
CA ARG A 26 2.37 1.98 22.64
C ARG A 26 0.96 2.12 23.21
N ASP A 27 0.22 3.14 22.80
CA ASP A 27 -1.07 3.49 23.35
C ASP A 27 -2.18 3.23 22.32
N LEU A 28 -2.87 2.11 22.51
CA LEU A 28 -3.98 1.72 21.64
C LEU A 28 -5.25 2.56 21.83
N THR A 29 -5.31 3.41 22.86
CA THR A 29 -6.45 4.32 23.07
C THR A 29 -6.34 5.58 22.22
N GLY A 30 -5.14 5.87 21.70
CA GLY A 30 -4.85 7.09 20.95
C GLY A 30 -4.91 8.38 21.78
N GLN A 31 -4.99 8.27 23.11
CA GLN A 31 -5.17 9.40 24.05
C GLN A 31 -3.86 10.01 24.55
N THR A 32 -2.72 9.46 24.14
CA THR A 32 -1.39 9.98 24.48
C THR A 32 -1.33 11.50 24.21
N PRO A 33 -1.07 12.32 25.24
CA PRO A 33 -0.92 13.76 25.06
C PRO A 33 0.35 14.09 24.27
N ILE A 34 0.22 14.91 23.23
CA ILE A 34 1.29 15.30 22.32
C ILE A 34 1.38 16.84 22.30
N PRO A 35 2.46 17.42 22.86
CA PRO A 35 2.70 18.85 22.79
C PRO A 35 2.94 19.34 21.37
N THR A 36 2.37 20.50 21.02
CA THR A 36 2.52 21.14 19.72
C THR A 36 3.56 22.28 19.78
N THR A 37 4.04 22.73 18.63
CA THR A 37 4.95 23.90 18.54
C THR A 37 4.28 25.21 18.95
N THR A 38 2.94 25.26 18.96
CA THR A 38 2.15 26.43 19.39
C THR A 38 1.91 26.46 20.91
N GLY A 39 2.48 25.51 21.66
CA GLY A 39 2.31 25.42 23.11
C GLY A 39 0.99 24.78 23.56
N THR A 40 0.16 24.32 22.62
CA THR A 40 -1.03 23.52 22.92
C THR A 40 -0.69 22.04 23.04
N THR A 41 -1.66 21.21 23.41
CA THR A 41 -1.55 19.75 23.43
C THR A 41 -2.72 19.16 22.66
N THR A 42 -2.47 18.07 21.93
CA THR A 42 -3.50 17.28 21.26
C THR A 42 -3.25 15.79 21.50
N THR A 43 -4.15 14.92 21.06
CA THR A 43 -3.92 13.46 21.03
C THR A 43 -3.84 12.94 19.59
N ALA A 44 -3.33 11.72 19.43
CA ALA A 44 -3.29 11.09 18.10
C ALA A 44 -4.71 10.86 17.54
N LEU A 45 -5.66 10.49 18.42
CA LEU A 45 -7.06 10.29 18.05
C LEU A 45 -7.72 11.59 17.61
N GLU A 46 -7.54 12.69 18.37
CA GLU A 46 -8.07 14.01 18.01
C GLU A 46 -7.51 14.51 16.67
N LEU A 47 -6.20 14.37 16.47
CA LEU A 47 -5.57 14.79 15.22
C LEU A 47 -6.12 14.01 14.03
N GLN A 48 -6.22 12.69 14.15
CA GLN A 48 -6.79 11.84 13.09
C GLN A 48 -8.25 12.19 12.81
N GLN A 49 -9.06 12.47 13.85
CA GLN A 49 -10.45 12.90 13.67
C GLN A 49 -10.52 14.19 12.86
N ARG A 50 -9.67 15.19 13.16
CA ARG A 50 -9.63 16.45 12.41
C ARG A 50 -9.25 16.24 10.94
N TYR A 51 -8.31 15.33 10.66
CA TYR A 51 -7.95 14.99 9.28
C TYR A 51 -9.08 14.25 8.55
N LEU A 52 -9.80 13.35 9.23
CA LEU A 52 -10.95 12.67 8.67
C LEU A 52 -12.09 13.64 8.35
N ASP A 53 -12.37 14.59 9.24
CA ASP A 53 -13.40 15.62 9.04
C ASP A 53 -13.07 16.46 7.80
N ALA A 54 -11.83 16.95 7.69
CA ALA A 54 -11.36 17.70 6.53
C ALA A 54 -11.38 16.86 5.25
N ALA A 55 -11.00 15.58 5.31
CA ALA A 55 -11.00 14.69 4.14
C ALA A 55 -12.43 14.38 3.66
N THR A 56 -13.38 14.25 4.59
CA THR A 56 -14.80 14.04 4.31
C THR A 56 -15.41 15.26 3.63
N GLU A 57 -15.12 16.45 4.13
CA GLU A 57 -15.56 17.70 3.50
C GLU A 57 -14.87 17.92 2.14
N TRP A 58 -13.58 17.62 2.02
CA TRP A 58 -12.89 17.70 0.75
C TRP A 58 -13.54 16.82 -0.32
N LEU A 59 -13.98 15.61 0.04
CA LEU A 59 -14.60 14.70 -0.91
C LEU A 59 -15.91 15.25 -1.52
N THR A 60 -16.66 16.10 -0.80
CA THR A 60 -17.86 16.74 -1.35
C THR A 60 -17.56 17.76 -2.45
N HIS A 61 -16.31 18.22 -2.53
CA HIS A 61 -15.84 19.21 -3.51
C HIS A 61 -14.90 18.59 -4.56
N ARG A 62 -14.47 17.34 -4.39
CA ARG A 62 -13.50 16.70 -5.28
C ARG A 62 -14.14 16.34 -6.62
N GLU A 63 -13.62 16.93 -7.68
CA GLU A 63 -13.92 16.52 -9.05
C GLU A 63 -13.19 15.20 -9.40
N GLU A 64 -13.86 14.34 -10.16
CA GLU A 64 -13.23 13.12 -10.68
C GLU A 64 -12.40 13.44 -11.93
N THR A 65 -11.09 13.33 -11.82
CA THR A 65 -10.14 13.64 -12.89
C THR A 65 -9.36 12.41 -13.37
N GLY A 66 -9.92 11.21 -13.16
CA GLY A 66 -9.22 9.92 -13.35
C GLY A 66 -8.43 9.47 -12.11
N GLY A 67 -7.89 8.25 -12.16
CA GLY A 67 -7.25 7.61 -11.00
C GLY A 67 -8.27 7.05 -10.01
N THR A 68 -8.01 7.21 -8.71
CA THR A 68 -8.92 6.73 -7.65
C THR A 68 -10.25 7.48 -7.70
N THR A 69 -11.36 6.73 -7.75
CA THR A 69 -12.72 7.26 -7.86
C THR A 69 -13.22 7.85 -6.52
N ASN A 70 -14.24 8.71 -6.57
CA ASN A 70 -14.89 9.20 -5.35
C ASN A 70 -15.57 8.05 -4.59
N THR A 71 -16.01 6.99 -5.27
CA THR A 71 -16.55 5.77 -4.64
C THR A 71 -15.50 5.02 -3.83
N GLU A 72 -14.30 4.80 -4.37
CA GLU A 72 -13.18 4.16 -3.64
C GLU A 72 -12.71 5.02 -2.46
N LEU A 73 -12.64 6.35 -2.64
CA LEU A 73 -12.32 7.27 -1.55
C LEU A 73 -13.41 7.25 -0.47
N THR A 74 -14.69 7.17 -0.84
CA THR A 74 -15.79 7.01 0.12
C THR A 74 -15.60 5.75 0.97
N HIS A 75 -15.25 4.61 0.35
CA HIS A 75 -14.95 3.38 1.09
C HIS A 75 -13.76 3.56 2.05
N THR A 76 -12.71 4.24 1.59
CA THR A 76 -11.53 4.55 2.40
C THR A 76 -11.89 5.41 3.63
N LEU A 77 -12.69 6.46 3.44
CA LEU A 77 -13.15 7.32 4.54
C LEU A 77 -14.05 6.56 5.52
N ASN A 78 -14.91 5.66 5.04
CA ASN A 78 -15.74 4.82 5.89
C ASN A 78 -14.89 3.90 6.77
N LEU A 79 -13.88 3.22 6.21
CA LEU A 79 -12.98 2.38 7.00
C LEU A 79 -12.15 3.22 7.99
N TRP A 80 -11.71 4.41 7.60
CA TRP A 80 -11.02 5.34 8.49
C TRP A 80 -11.92 5.75 9.67
N HIS A 81 -13.17 6.14 9.39
CA HIS A 81 -14.16 6.48 10.41
C HIS A 81 -14.42 5.32 11.39
N THR A 82 -14.69 4.12 10.86
CA THR A 82 -14.88 2.91 11.69
C THR A 82 -13.67 2.64 12.56
N THR A 83 -12.45 2.81 12.03
CA THR A 83 -11.20 2.62 12.78
C THR A 83 -11.04 3.63 13.91
N LEU A 84 -11.34 4.91 13.68
CA LEU A 84 -11.27 5.91 14.76
C LEU A 84 -12.33 5.66 15.84
N ASN A 85 -13.54 5.24 15.45
CA ASN A 85 -14.57 4.85 16.40
C ASN A 85 -14.15 3.64 17.24
N ALA A 86 -13.59 2.60 16.61
CA ALA A 86 -13.07 1.42 17.31
C ALA A 86 -12.01 1.78 18.37
N ILE A 87 -11.08 2.68 18.01
CA ILE A 87 -10.05 3.18 18.94
C ILE A 87 -10.71 3.98 20.08
N LYS A 88 -11.65 4.85 19.76
CA LYS A 88 -12.35 5.70 20.73
C LYS A 88 -13.18 4.91 21.74
N THR A 89 -13.90 3.88 21.29
CA THR A 89 -14.75 3.03 22.14
C THR A 89 -13.97 1.90 22.81
N GLY A 90 -12.79 1.56 22.30
CA GLY A 90 -12.02 0.38 22.68
C GLY A 90 -12.56 -0.93 22.08
N ASP A 91 -13.59 -0.87 21.23
CA ASP A 91 -14.16 -2.03 20.56
C ASP A 91 -13.49 -2.29 19.21
N ILE A 92 -12.38 -3.03 19.26
CA ILE A 92 -11.61 -3.41 18.08
C ILE A 92 -12.30 -4.48 17.22
N THR A 93 -13.40 -5.09 17.68
CA THR A 93 -14.09 -6.15 16.92
C THR A 93 -14.74 -5.63 15.64
N THR A 94 -14.92 -4.32 15.54
CA THR A 94 -15.44 -3.64 14.36
C THR A 94 -14.40 -3.50 13.23
N ILE A 95 -13.12 -3.76 13.51
CA ILE A 95 -12.00 -3.61 12.56
C ILE A 95 -11.07 -4.82 12.52
N ASP A 96 -11.36 -5.89 13.26
CA ASP A 96 -10.51 -7.06 13.41
C ASP A 96 -10.52 -8.01 12.20
N HIS A 97 -11.16 -7.60 11.10
CA HIS A 97 -11.10 -8.24 9.78
C HIS A 97 -10.44 -7.33 8.72
N ASP A 98 -10.22 -6.04 9.00
CA ASP A 98 -9.78 -5.05 8.02
C ASP A 98 -8.42 -4.42 8.35
N ILE A 99 -8.08 -4.32 9.64
CA ILE A 99 -6.88 -3.61 10.10
C ILE A 99 -5.89 -4.58 10.74
N ASP A 100 -4.68 -4.69 10.15
CA ASP A 100 -3.66 -5.68 10.52
C ASP A 100 -3.35 -5.76 12.02
N TRP A 101 -3.19 -4.60 12.69
CA TRP A 101 -2.87 -4.61 14.12
C TRP A 101 -4.04 -5.14 14.96
N ALA A 102 -5.29 -4.88 14.56
CA ALA A 102 -6.48 -5.36 15.25
C ALA A 102 -6.69 -6.86 15.00
N ILE A 103 -6.57 -7.32 13.74
CA ILE A 103 -6.59 -8.74 13.36
C ILE A 103 -5.56 -9.51 14.20
N LYS A 104 -4.32 -9.00 14.24
CA LYS A 104 -3.24 -9.63 14.99
C LYS A 104 -3.44 -9.56 16.49
N LEU A 105 -3.96 -8.46 17.02
CA LEU A 105 -4.26 -8.34 18.45
C LEU A 105 -5.32 -9.35 18.87
N ASN A 106 -6.37 -9.56 18.07
CA ASN A 106 -7.37 -10.60 18.32
C ASN A 106 -6.71 -12.00 18.35
N LEU A 107 -5.91 -12.32 17.34
CA LEU A 107 -5.16 -13.58 17.27
C LEU A 107 -4.28 -13.79 18.52
N LEU A 108 -3.47 -12.79 18.88
CA LEU A 108 -2.55 -12.88 20.02
C LEU A 108 -3.30 -12.96 21.35
N THR A 109 -4.38 -12.21 21.51
CA THR A 109 -5.22 -12.23 22.72
C THR A 109 -5.89 -13.59 22.90
N THR A 110 -6.38 -14.19 21.82
CA THR A 110 -6.94 -15.54 21.83
C THR A 110 -5.91 -16.55 22.35
N TYR A 111 -4.71 -16.56 21.78
CA TYR A 111 -3.65 -17.48 22.21
C TYR A 111 -3.10 -17.16 23.60
N HIS A 112 -3.04 -15.88 23.98
CA HIS A 112 -2.66 -15.47 25.33
C HIS A 112 -3.60 -16.09 26.37
N THR A 113 -4.91 -16.03 26.12
CA THR A 113 -5.95 -16.65 26.97
C THR A 113 -5.84 -18.18 26.96
N THR A 114 -5.68 -18.81 25.79
CA THR A 114 -5.52 -20.28 25.68
C THR A 114 -4.30 -20.80 26.45
N LEU A 115 -3.21 -20.03 26.49
CA LEU A 115 -2.00 -20.37 27.23
C LEU A 115 -2.07 -20.06 28.73
N GLY A 116 -3.16 -19.44 29.22
CA GLY A 116 -3.34 -19.09 30.63
C GLY A 116 -2.32 -18.07 31.14
N LEU A 117 -1.86 -17.15 30.27
CA LEU A 117 -0.86 -16.16 30.64
C LEU A 117 -1.45 -15.08 31.55
N LYS A 118 -0.61 -14.53 32.44
CA LYS A 118 -1.00 -13.39 33.30
C LYS A 118 -1.37 -12.17 32.45
N PRO A 119 -2.33 -11.33 32.89
CA PRO A 119 -2.70 -10.11 32.18
C PRO A 119 -1.47 -9.28 31.78
N HIS A 120 -1.50 -8.73 30.57
CA HIS A 120 -0.43 -7.91 29.97
C HIS A 120 0.91 -8.62 29.71
N ASN A 121 1.02 -9.95 29.90
CA ASN A 121 2.24 -10.69 29.60
C ASN A 121 2.26 -11.27 28.19
N TYR A 122 2.82 -10.51 27.25
CA TYR A 122 2.97 -10.92 25.84
C TYR A 122 4.35 -11.51 25.49
N ASN A 123 5.22 -11.77 26.48
CA ASN A 123 6.60 -12.22 26.25
C ASN A 123 6.76 -13.73 25.99
N HIS A 124 5.66 -14.47 25.89
CA HIS A 124 5.72 -15.91 25.67
C HIS A 124 6.26 -16.22 24.25
N PRO A 125 7.24 -17.14 24.07
CA PRO A 125 7.85 -17.43 22.76
C PRO A 125 6.84 -17.78 21.67
N LYS A 126 5.74 -18.45 22.05
CA LYS A 126 4.64 -18.76 21.11
C LYS A 126 3.97 -17.50 20.54
N LEU A 127 3.77 -16.46 21.33
CA LEU A 127 3.16 -15.21 20.86
C LEU A 127 4.10 -14.47 19.90
N HIS A 128 5.41 -14.46 20.18
CA HIS A 128 6.41 -13.93 19.26
C HIS A 128 6.45 -14.71 17.93
N GLN A 129 6.37 -16.05 18.00
CA GLN A 129 6.29 -16.89 16.81
C GLN A 129 5.05 -16.54 15.96
N LEU A 130 3.87 -16.39 16.59
CA LEU A 130 2.63 -16.04 15.89
C LEU A 130 2.72 -14.64 15.26
N ASN A 131 3.27 -13.66 15.98
CA ASN A 131 3.47 -12.29 15.46
C ASN A 131 4.34 -12.30 14.19
N LEU A 132 5.42 -13.10 14.17
CA LEU A 132 6.27 -13.24 12.99
C LEU A 132 5.58 -14.04 11.87
N ALA A 133 4.95 -15.16 12.20
CA ALA A 133 4.28 -16.03 11.23
C ALA A 133 3.05 -15.39 10.55
N TYR A 134 2.47 -14.35 11.17
CA TYR A 134 1.46 -13.50 10.54
C TYR A 134 1.93 -12.92 9.20
N HIS A 135 3.19 -12.51 9.13
CA HIS A 135 3.77 -11.81 7.97
C HIS A 135 4.41 -12.72 6.93
N ASP A 136 4.31 -14.04 7.09
CA ASP A 136 4.92 -14.97 6.16
C ASP A 136 4.13 -15.06 4.85
N ILE A 137 4.74 -14.60 3.75
CA ILE A 137 4.11 -14.52 2.43
C ILE A 137 4.05 -15.86 1.68
N ARG A 138 4.46 -16.97 2.30
CA ARG A 138 4.40 -18.30 1.65
C ARG A 138 2.99 -18.86 1.59
N PRO A 139 2.51 -19.32 0.42
CA PRO A 139 1.21 -19.98 0.30
C PRO A 139 1.10 -21.17 1.26
N GLY A 140 -0.06 -21.32 1.90
CA GLY A 140 -0.35 -22.43 2.82
C GLY A 140 0.37 -22.38 4.19
N ARG A 141 1.19 -21.37 4.46
CA ARG A 141 1.98 -21.29 5.70
C ARG A 141 1.77 -20.01 6.51
N GLY A 142 1.66 -18.86 5.83
CA GLY A 142 1.41 -17.58 6.47
C GLY A 142 0.08 -17.54 7.22
N LEU A 143 0.09 -17.05 8.46
CA LEU A 143 -1.13 -16.97 9.26
C LEU A 143 -2.13 -15.97 8.67
N HIS A 144 -1.67 -14.86 8.06
CA HIS A 144 -2.57 -13.93 7.37
C HIS A 144 -3.38 -14.66 6.29
N ARG A 145 -2.74 -15.40 5.38
CA ARG A 145 -3.45 -16.16 4.35
C ARG A 145 -4.36 -17.23 4.93
N LEU A 146 -3.94 -17.91 6.01
CA LEU A 146 -4.79 -18.89 6.67
C LEU A 146 -6.06 -18.25 7.26
N LEU A 147 -5.94 -17.06 7.87
CA LEU A 147 -7.07 -16.30 8.40
C LEU A 147 -8.01 -15.85 7.26
N GLU A 148 -7.44 -15.38 6.16
CA GLU A 148 -8.19 -15.04 4.95
C GLU A 148 -8.99 -16.22 4.40
N THR A 149 -8.39 -17.42 4.28
CA THR A 149 -9.14 -18.63 3.85
C THR A 149 -10.27 -19.05 4.80
N LYS A 150 -10.26 -18.52 6.04
CA LYS A 150 -11.28 -18.76 7.06
C LYS A 150 -12.28 -17.60 7.17
N ASN A 151 -12.29 -16.68 6.20
CA ASN A 151 -13.12 -15.47 6.21
C ASN A 151 -12.91 -14.60 7.45
N ARG A 152 -11.67 -14.55 7.96
CA ARG A 152 -11.27 -13.70 9.10
C ARG A 152 -10.51 -12.43 8.68
N ILE A 153 -10.36 -12.23 7.37
CA ILE A 153 -9.75 -11.04 6.78
C ILE A 153 -10.58 -10.68 5.55
N ASN A 154 -11.01 -9.43 5.47
CA ASN A 154 -11.72 -8.90 4.32
C ASN A 154 -10.74 -8.55 3.20
N ARG A 155 -11.16 -8.75 1.96
CA ARG A 155 -10.36 -8.39 0.79
C ARG A 155 -10.86 -7.09 0.19
N ILE A 156 -9.92 -6.22 -0.19
CA ILE A 156 -10.21 -5.02 -1.01
C ILE A 156 -10.19 -5.33 -2.53
N THR A 157 -9.72 -6.51 -2.92
CA THR A 157 -9.58 -6.93 -4.32
C THR A 157 -9.72 -8.44 -4.46
N THR A 158 -9.82 -8.94 -5.69
CA THR A 158 -10.06 -10.37 -5.94
C THR A 158 -8.77 -11.15 -6.18
N PRO A 159 -8.72 -12.46 -5.85
CA PRO A 159 -7.59 -13.33 -6.20
C PRO A 159 -7.24 -13.32 -7.70
N GLU A 160 -8.26 -13.18 -8.56
CA GLU A 160 -8.10 -13.13 -10.01
C GLU A 160 -7.36 -11.84 -10.43
N THR A 161 -7.73 -10.70 -9.83
CA THR A 161 -7.05 -9.41 -10.08
C THR A 161 -5.59 -9.47 -9.66
N VAL A 162 -5.30 -10.06 -8.49
CA VAL A 162 -3.93 -10.25 -8.00
C VAL A 162 -3.13 -11.16 -8.94
N THR A 163 -3.72 -12.27 -9.38
CA THR A 163 -3.08 -13.23 -10.28
C THR A 163 -2.77 -12.57 -11.63
N HIS A 164 -3.74 -11.85 -12.20
CA HIS A 164 -3.56 -11.10 -13.44
C HIS A 164 -2.40 -10.10 -13.34
N ALA A 165 -2.29 -9.37 -12.22
CA ALA A 165 -1.25 -8.37 -12.00
C ALA A 165 0.17 -8.97 -11.87
N THR A 166 0.33 -10.28 -11.69
CA THR A 166 1.66 -10.91 -11.64
C THR A 166 2.39 -10.92 -12.99
N THR A 167 1.65 -10.88 -14.09
CA THR A 167 2.20 -10.94 -15.46
C THR A 167 1.80 -9.74 -16.31
N ASN A 168 0.80 -8.95 -15.88
CA ASN A 168 0.28 -7.83 -16.64
C ASN A 168 0.57 -6.52 -15.90
N PRO A 169 1.35 -5.60 -16.50
CA PRO A 169 1.60 -4.29 -15.91
C PRO A 169 0.31 -3.44 -15.88
N PRO A 170 0.25 -2.39 -15.03
CA PRO A 170 -0.84 -1.43 -15.08
C PRO A 170 -0.96 -0.75 -16.45
N PRO A 171 -2.11 -0.86 -17.16
CA PRO A 171 -2.25 -0.40 -18.54
C PRO A 171 -2.36 1.13 -18.67
N THR A 172 -2.54 1.85 -17.57
CA THR A 172 -2.81 3.30 -17.52
C THR A 172 -1.56 4.15 -17.27
N THR A 173 -0.37 3.55 -17.27
CA THR A 173 0.89 4.25 -16.95
C THR A 173 2.00 3.77 -17.87
N ARG A 174 3.17 4.41 -17.81
CA ARG A 174 4.38 3.96 -18.52
C ARG A 174 4.83 2.53 -18.20
N ALA A 175 4.31 1.93 -17.12
CA ALA A 175 4.55 0.52 -16.83
C ALA A 175 4.01 -0.39 -17.95
N ALA A 176 2.94 0.02 -18.65
CA ALA A 176 2.42 -0.67 -19.82
C ALA A 176 3.49 -0.77 -20.91
N LEU A 177 4.07 0.36 -21.31
CA LEU A 177 5.16 0.46 -22.29
C LEU A 177 6.35 -0.43 -21.89
N ARG A 178 6.77 -0.35 -20.62
CA ARG A 178 7.88 -1.17 -20.11
C ARG A 178 7.57 -2.66 -20.19
N GLY A 179 6.36 -3.07 -19.80
CA GLY A 179 5.98 -4.48 -19.83
C GLY A 179 5.86 -5.03 -21.25
N THR A 180 5.30 -4.25 -22.18
CA THR A 180 5.28 -4.62 -23.60
C THR A 180 6.69 -4.80 -24.14
N PHE A 181 7.59 -3.84 -23.91
CA PHE A 181 8.98 -3.97 -24.32
C PHE A 181 9.67 -5.22 -23.72
N LEU A 182 9.52 -5.45 -22.41
CA LEU A 182 10.10 -6.62 -21.74
C LEU A 182 9.58 -7.93 -22.31
N HIS A 183 8.29 -8.00 -22.66
CA HIS A 183 7.68 -9.18 -23.28
C HIS A 183 8.36 -9.51 -24.62
N HIS A 184 8.44 -8.55 -25.54
CA HIS A 184 9.07 -8.75 -26.84
C HIS A 184 10.57 -9.04 -26.72
N ALA A 185 11.28 -8.29 -25.86
CA ALA A 185 12.70 -8.48 -25.66
C ALA A 185 13.05 -9.86 -25.09
N THR A 186 12.23 -10.36 -24.16
CA THR A 186 12.39 -11.71 -23.59
C THR A 186 12.05 -12.79 -24.62
N TYR A 187 10.97 -12.61 -25.39
CA TYR A 187 10.54 -13.56 -26.42
C TYR A 187 11.60 -13.78 -27.51
N HIS A 188 12.29 -12.71 -27.92
CA HIS A 188 13.35 -12.77 -28.94
C HIS A 188 14.75 -12.99 -28.36
N HIS A 189 14.91 -13.21 -27.05
CA HIS A 189 16.22 -13.36 -26.39
C HIS A 189 17.18 -12.16 -26.60
N ALA A 190 16.64 -10.96 -26.83
CA ALA A 190 17.45 -9.78 -27.08
C ALA A 190 18.25 -9.36 -25.82
N PRO A 191 19.52 -8.93 -25.94
CA PRO A 191 20.24 -8.35 -24.82
C PRO A 191 19.75 -6.92 -24.55
N PHE A 192 19.03 -6.72 -23.45
CA PHE A 192 18.44 -5.43 -23.07
C PHE A 192 18.86 -4.95 -21.68
N ALA A 193 18.66 -3.66 -21.42
CA ALA A 193 18.71 -3.07 -20.09
C ALA A 193 17.50 -2.14 -19.90
N VAL A 194 16.86 -2.20 -18.75
CA VAL A 194 15.64 -1.45 -18.45
C VAL A 194 15.72 -0.87 -17.04
N ASP A 195 15.28 0.39 -16.90
CA ASP A 195 15.02 1.02 -15.61
C ASP A 195 13.64 1.73 -15.62
N TRP A 196 13.39 2.60 -14.63
CA TRP A 196 12.13 3.34 -14.54
C TRP A 196 11.89 4.33 -15.69
N LEU A 197 12.96 4.93 -16.20
CA LEU A 197 12.94 5.98 -17.21
C LEU A 197 13.47 5.53 -18.56
N ARG A 198 14.16 4.39 -18.66
CA ARG A 198 14.92 4.01 -19.87
C ARG A 198 14.62 2.59 -20.30
N LEU A 199 14.43 2.42 -21.61
CA LEU A 199 14.44 1.15 -22.31
C LEU A 199 15.64 1.14 -23.25
N LYS A 200 16.48 0.10 -23.18
CA LYS A 200 17.68 -0.02 -24.01
C LYS A 200 17.80 -1.40 -24.62
N ILE A 201 18.10 -1.44 -25.91
CA ILE A 201 18.61 -2.62 -26.63
C ILE A 201 20.11 -2.44 -26.79
N ASN A 202 20.91 -3.47 -26.51
CA ASN A 202 22.38 -3.37 -26.52
C ASN A 202 23.02 -3.68 -27.87
N GLN A 203 22.37 -4.50 -28.71
CA GLN A 203 22.90 -5.02 -29.98
C GLN A 203 21.76 -5.17 -31.01
N PRO A 204 22.05 -5.21 -32.32
CA PRO A 204 23.38 -5.05 -32.93
C PRO A 204 23.91 -3.61 -32.79
N GLU A 205 23.05 -2.60 -32.91
CA GLU A 205 23.37 -1.20 -32.59
C GLU A 205 22.59 -0.76 -31.35
N PRO A 206 23.23 -0.11 -30.36
CA PRO A 206 22.53 0.34 -29.17
C PRO A 206 21.40 1.33 -29.49
N GLN A 207 20.18 1.00 -29.05
CA GLN A 207 19.01 1.88 -29.16
C GLN A 207 18.47 2.18 -27.76
N ILE A 208 18.06 3.44 -27.52
CA ILE A 208 17.58 3.90 -26.21
C ILE A 208 16.33 4.76 -26.38
N VAL A 209 15.31 4.52 -25.56
CA VAL A 209 14.11 5.37 -25.43
C VAL A 209 13.94 5.78 -23.97
N GLU A 210 13.62 7.07 -23.74
CA GLU A 210 13.33 7.61 -22.42
C GLU A 210 11.81 7.82 -22.20
N LEU A 211 11.31 7.27 -21.09
CA LEU A 211 9.91 7.31 -20.61
C LEU A 211 9.76 8.36 -19.49
N THR A 212 9.93 9.63 -19.83
CA THR A 212 9.93 10.73 -18.85
C THR A 212 8.57 10.99 -18.24
N ASP A 213 7.49 10.84 -19.01
CA ASP A 213 6.11 10.99 -18.53
C ASP A 213 5.63 9.70 -17.84
N PRO A 214 5.33 9.71 -16.53
CA PRO A 214 4.79 8.54 -15.84
C PRO A 214 3.36 8.15 -16.26
N PHE A 215 2.58 9.10 -16.80
CA PHE A 215 1.18 8.90 -17.19
C PHE A 215 1.02 8.41 -18.62
N ALA A 216 2.01 8.64 -19.49
CA ALA A 216 2.00 8.13 -20.85
C ALA A 216 2.03 6.59 -20.86
N ASN A 217 1.00 5.99 -21.43
CA ASN A 217 0.91 4.54 -21.67
C ASN A 217 1.02 4.17 -23.16
N THR A 218 1.24 5.16 -24.02
CA THR A 218 1.52 5.03 -25.45
C THR A 218 2.72 5.91 -25.82
N ASP A 219 3.62 5.41 -26.64
CA ASP A 219 4.79 6.16 -27.12
C ASP A 219 5.30 5.53 -28.44
N PRO A 220 5.15 6.20 -29.59
CA PRO A 220 5.57 5.66 -30.88
C PRO A 220 7.05 5.25 -30.92
N ARG A 221 7.91 5.88 -30.11
CA ARG A 221 9.33 5.54 -30.05
C ARG A 221 9.56 4.17 -29.44
N VAL A 222 8.68 3.74 -28.52
CA VAL A 222 8.71 2.39 -27.95
C VAL A 222 8.26 1.38 -29.00
N ASP A 223 7.25 1.71 -29.80
CA ASP A 223 6.80 0.86 -30.91
C ASP A 223 7.92 0.68 -31.95
N ASP A 224 8.62 1.76 -32.30
CA ASP A 224 9.79 1.72 -33.18
C ASP A 224 10.94 0.90 -32.59
N LEU A 225 11.17 1.01 -31.27
CA LEU A 225 12.19 0.23 -30.56
C LEU A 225 11.86 -1.28 -30.58
N ILE A 226 10.59 -1.64 -30.38
CA ILE A 226 10.12 -3.04 -30.46
C ILE A 226 10.25 -3.54 -31.91
N LYS A 227 9.85 -2.75 -32.90
CA LYS A 227 10.02 -3.11 -34.31
C LYS A 227 11.49 -3.30 -34.69
N TYR A 228 12.37 -2.45 -34.19
CA TYR A 228 13.82 -2.60 -34.34
C TYR A 228 14.27 -3.95 -33.74
N LEU A 229 13.83 -4.27 -32.53
CA LEU A 229 14.12 -5.53 -31.85
C LEU A 229 13.69 -6.74 -32.69
N GLU A 230 12.46 -6.75 -33.17
CA GLU A 230 11.88 -7.86 -33.94
C GLU A 230 12.60 -8.08 -35.28
N THR A 231 12.90 -6.99 -35.99
CA THR A 231 13.59 -7.03 -37.29
C THR A 231 15.00 -7.61 -37.16
N HIS A 232 15.67 -7.36 -36.03
CA HIS A 232 17.03 -7.84 -35.74
C HIS A 232 17.04 -9.13 -34.90
N SER A 233 15.90 -9.81 -34.75
CA SER A 233 15.79 -11.01 -33.90
C SER A 233 16.75 -12.14 -34.26
N HIS A 234 17.14 -12.25 -35.54
CA HIS A 234 18.15 -13.21 -36.00
C HIS A 234 19.53 -13.03 -35.35
N TYR A 235 19.89 -11.81 -34.89
CA TYR A 235 21.15 -11.57 -34.17
C TYR A 235 21.17 -12.15 -32.75
N TYR A 236 20.00 -12.47 -32.18
CA TYR A 236 19.87 -12.94 -30.80
C TYR A 236 19.65 -14.45 -30.70
N GLN A 237 19.41 -15.12 -31.83
CA GLN A 237 18.99 -16.51 -31.90
C GLN A 237 20.12 -17.50 -32.21
N GLU A 238 21.38 -17.05 -32.32
CA GLU A 238 22.55 -17.93 -32.46
C GLU A 238 23.22 -18.22 -31.10
N PRO A 239 23.75 -19.44 -30.89
CA PRO A 239 23.96 -20.08 -29.59
C PRO A 239 25.03 -19.47 -28.68
#